data_AF-A0A7X6R3R1-F1
#
_entry.id   AF-A0A7X6R3R1-F1
#
_cell.length_a   1.000
_cell.length_b   1.000
_cell.length_c   1.000
_cell.angle_alpha   90.00
_cell.angle_beta   90.00
_cell.angle_gamma   90.00
#
_symmetry.space_group_name_H-M   'P 1'
#
loop_
_entity.id
_entity.type
_entity.pdbx_description
1 polymer ?
#
loop_
_entity_poly.entity_id
_entity_poly.type
_entity_poly.pdbx_seq_one_letter_code
_entity_poly.pdbx_strand_id
1 'polypeptide(L)'
;MDRSANHHVVLNELQPKVPQGDDLETVSDIVNFVLRRSLRLSRDIQRYAGQRADQAPTSSRLALAFAGLVANEAIEWVRRWPR
;
A
#
# COMPACT_ATOMS: atom_id res chain seq x y z
N MET A 1 -7.30 11.58 22.94
CA MET A 1 -6.94 10.28 22.35
C MET A 1 -5.81 10.51 21.38
N ASP A 2 -4.64 10.01 21.76
CA ASP A 2 -3.35 10.25 21.14
C ASP A 2 -3.23 9.42 19.83
N ARG A 3 -3.26 10.10 18.68
CA ARG A 3 -3.15 9.45 17.35
C ARG A 3 -1.72 9.10 16.96
N SER A 4 -0.72 9.53 17.75
CA SER A 4 0.70 9.33 17.44
C SER A 4 1.19 7.93 17.82
N ALA A 5 0.59 7.30 18.84
CA ALA A 5 0.98 5.96 19.28
C ALA A 5 0.65 4.86 18.24
N ASN A 6 -0.44 5.01 17.47
CA ASN A 6 -0.86 3.99 16.49
C ASN A 6 0.01 3.95 15.22
N HIS A 7 0.67 5.05 14.85
CA HIS A 7 1.55 5.05 13.66
C HIS A 7 2.87 4.30 13.91
N HIS A 8 3.41 4.35 15.13
CA HIS A 8 4.66 3.69 15.48
C HIS A 8 4.54 2.17 15.58
N VAL A 9 3.39 1.64 16.02
CA VAL A 9 3.17 0.20 16.15
C VAL A 9 3.10 -0.50 14.78
N VAL A 10 2.48 0.13 13.79
CA VAL A 10 2.35 -0.44 12.43
C VAL A 10 3.70 -0.54 11.71
N LEU A 11 4.64 0.36 11.97
CA LEU A 11 5.94 0.36 11.29
C LEU A 11 6.89 -0.74 11.82
N ASN A 12 6.83 -1.07 13.11
CA ASN A 12 7.66 -2.15 13.67
C ASN A 12 7.20 -3.56 13.26
N GLU A 13 5.92 -3.73 12.93
CA GLU A 13 5.38 -5.01 12.41
C GLU A 13 5.75 -5.28 10.94
N LEU A 14 6.29 -4.28 10.24
CA LEU A 14 6.70 -4.34 8.84
C LEU A 14 8.22 -4.38 8.69
N GLN A 15 8.93 -5.05 9.60
CA GLN A 15 10.34 -5.39 9.44
C GLN A 15 10.49 -6.81 8.89
N PRO A 16 10.44 -7.00 7.56
CA PRO A 16 10.75 -8.29 6.95
C PRO A 16 12.16 -8.74 7.33
N LYS A 17 12.37 -10.05 7.48
CA LYS A 17 13.75 -10.57 7.46
C LYS A 17 14.26 -10.60 6.04
N VAL A 18 15.57 -10.50 5.90
CA VAL A 18 16.25 -10.66 4.63
C VAL A 18 16.31 -12.16 4.34
N PRO A 19 15.73 -12.65 3.23
CA PRO A 19 15.88 -14.04 2.83
C PRO A 19 17.35 -14.45 2.74
N GLN A 20 17.64 -15.72 3.01
CA GLN A 20 19.01 -16.22 2.98
C GLN A 20 19.61 -16.05 1.58
N GLY A 21 20.76 -15.36 1.50
CA GLY A 21 21.47 -15.10 0.25
C GLY A 21 21.17 -13.75 -0.37
N ASP A 22 20.16 -13.04 0.12
CA ASP A 22 19.82 -11.70 -0.36
C ASP A 22 20.60 -10.62 0.41
N ASP A 23 20.85 -9.51 -0.26
CA ASP A 23 21.40 -8.30 0.34
C ASP A 23 20.29 -7.44 0.99
N LEU A 24 20.55 -6.97 2.22
CA LEU A 24 19.57 -6.19 3.00
C LEU A 24 19.14 -4.91 2.29
N GLU A 25 20.10 -4.16 1.73
CA GLU A 25 19.82 -2.88 1.09
C GLU A 25 18.96 -3.09 -0.17
N THR A 26 19.33 -4.08 -0.98
CA THR A 26 18.60 -4.48 -2.19
C THR A 26 17.17 -4.93 -1.88
N VAL A 27 16.98 -5.78 -0.86
CA VAL A 27 15.64 -6.23 -0.43
C VAL A 27 14.80 -5.05 0.05
N SER A 28 15.40 -4.15 0.84
CA SER A 28 14.73 -2.94 1.32
C SER A 28 14.30 -2.04 0.15
N ASP A 29 15.15 -1.85 -0.86
CA ASP A 29 14.81 -1.04 -2.04
C ASP A 29 13.66 -1.67 -2.84
N ILE A 30 13.69 -2.98 -3.08
CA ILE A 30 12.61 -3.71 -3.77
C ILE A 30 11.27 -3.55 -3.04
N VAL A 31 11.24 -3.80 -1.73
CA VAL A 31 10.01 -3.69 -0.92
C VAL A 31 9.48 -2.26 -0.95
N ASN A 32 10.35 -1.27 -0.78
CA ASN A 32 9.98 0.14 -0.82
C ASN A 32 9.46 0.56 -2.20
N PHE A 33 10.10 0.11 -3.28
CA PHE A 33 9.69 0.40 -4.64
C PHE A 33 8.26 -0.08 -4.91
N VAL A 34 7.98 -1.35 -4.59
CA VAL A 34 6.65 -1.95 -4.80
C VAL A 34 5.60 -1.22 -3.96
N LEU A 35 5.85 -1.01 -2.66
CA LEU A 35 4.93 -0.29 -1.78
C LEU A 35 4.62 1.12 -2.29
N ARG A 36 5.66 1.91 -2.61
CA ARG A 36 5.49 3.29 -3.09
C ARG A 36 4.70 3.32 -4.39
N ARG A 37 4.97 2.39 -5.32
CA ARG A 37 4.29 2.34 -6.61
C ARG A 37 2.81 1.98 -6.46
N SER A 38 2.49 0.98 -5.63
CA SER A 38 1.11 0.55 -5.37
C SER A 38 0.29 1.65 -4.67
N LEU A 39 0.85 2.28 -3.64
CA LEU A 39 0.16 3.37 -2.93
C LEU A 39 -0.05 4.60 -3.81
N ARG A 40 0.91 4.89 -4.71
CA ARG A 40 0.74 5.96 -5.70
C ARG A 40 -0.39 5.63 -6.68
N LEU A 41 -0.42 4.41 -7.22
CA LEU A 41 -1.49 3.96 -8.11
C LEU A 41 -2.86 4.07 -7.46
N SER A 42 -3.02 3.60 -6.22
CA SER A 42 -4.29 3.74 -5.48
C SER A 42 -4.74 5.20 -5.34
N ARG A 43 -3.82 6.11 -5.00
CA ARG A 43 -4.13 7.55 -4.90
C ARG A 43 -4.53 8.15 -6.26
N ASP A 44 -3.83 7.78 -7.32
CA ASP A 44 -4.11 8.27 -8.67
C ASP A 44 -5.51 7.82 -9.14
N ILE A 45 -5.87 6.56 -8.87
CA ILE A 45 -7.22 6.03 -9.14
C ILE A 45 -8.27 6.76 -8.30
N GLN A 46 -8.02 6.95 -7.00
CA GLN A 46 -8.94 7.66 -6.11
C GLN A 46 -9.22 9.07 -6.60
N ARG A 47 -8.18 9.80 -6.99
CA ARG A 47 -8.31 11.15 -7.54
C ARG A 47 -9.11 11.15 -8.84
N TYR A 48 -8.77 10.26 -9.77
CA TYR A 48 -9.41 10.20 -11.08
C TYR A 48 -10.90 9.85 -10.99
N ALA A 49 -11.25 8.88 -10.15
CA ALA A 49 -12.62 8.46 -9.90
C ALA A 49 -13.41 9.54 -9.14
N GLY A 50 -12.82 10.17 -8.12
CA GLY A 50 -13.45 11.24 -7.36
C GLY A 50 -13.87 12.43 -8.24
N GLN A 51 -13.04 12.79 -9.22
CA GLN A 51 -13.34 13.85 -10.19
C GLN A 51 -14.51 13.54 -11.13
N ARG A 52 -14.94 12.27 -11.22
CA ARG A 52 -15.98 11.80 -12.15
C ARG A 52 -17.20 11.23 -11.43
N ALA A 53 -17.27 11.39 -10.11
CA ALA A 53 -18.34 10.82 -9.29
C ALA A 53 -19.73 11.28 -9.76
N ASP A 54 -19.87 12.53 -10.19
CA ASP A 54 -21.15 13.07 -10.67
C ASP A 54 -21.56 12.52 -12.05
N GLN A 55 -20.58 12.29 -12.93
CA GLN A 55 -20.79 11.88 -14.32
C GLN A 55 -20.95 10.35 -14.44
N ALA A 56 -20.27 9.59 -13.59
CA ALA A 56 -20.26 8.13 -13.61
C ALA A 56 -20.21 7.57 -12.18
N PRO A 57 -21.28 7.73 -11.38
CA PRO A 57 -21.26 7.41 -9.95
C PRO A 57 -20.97 5.94 -9.66
N THR A 58 -21.60 5.02 -10.39
CA THR A 58 -21.39 3.58 -10.21
C THR A 58 -19.96 3.17 -10.54
N SER A 59 -19.43 3.58 -11.71
CA SER A 59 -18.06 3.25 -12.12
C SER A 59 -17.02 3.90 -11.22
N SER A 60 -17.26 5.13 -10.76
CA SER A 60 -16.37 5.82 -9.82
C SER A 60 -16.31 5.08 -8.48
N ARG A 61 -17.46 4.63 -7.95
CA ARG A 61 -17.50 3.82 -6.72
C ARG A 61 -16.75 2.49 -6.86
N LEU A 62 -16.91 1.80 -7.99
CA LEU A 62 -16.17 0.56 -8.27
C LEU A 62 -14.66 0.81 -8.36
N ALA A 63 -14.24 1.89 -9.01
CA ALA A 63 -12.83 2.27 -9.10
C ALA A 63 -12.24 2.63 -7.71
N LEU A 64 -13.00 3.32 -6.86
CA LEU A 64 -12.59 3.60 -5.48
C LEU A 64 -12.42 2.32 -4.65
N ALA A 65 -13.34 1.35 -4.80
CA ALA A 65 -13.21 0.05 -4.16
C ALA A 65 -11.95 -0.69 -4.63
N PHE A 66 -11.69 -0.71 -5.94
CA PHE A 66 -10.48 -1.29 -6.50
C PHE A 66 -9.19 -0.62 -5.97
N ALA A 67 -9.17 0.71 -5.87
CA ALA A 67 -8.03 1.41 -5.28
C ALA A 67 -7.76 0.99 -3.82
N GLY A 68 -8.82 0.71 -3.05
CA GLY A 68 -8.70 0.14 -1.71
C GLY A 68 -8.07 -1.26 -1.72
N LEU A 69 -8.50 -2.13 -2.64
CA LEU A 69 -7.93 -3.47 -2.80
C LEU A 69 -6.43 -3.43 -3.12
N VAL A 70 -6.01 -2.57 -4.06
CA VAL A 70 -4.59 -2.42 -4.43
C VAL A 70 -3.73 -1.98 -3.24
N ALA A 71 -4.20 -1.01 -2.46
CA ALA A 71 -3.46 -0.52 -1.28
C ALA A 71 -3.34 -1.61 -0.21
N ASN A 72 -4.43 -2.32 0.06
CA ASN A 72 -4.45 -3.40 1.06
C ASN A 72 -3.55 -4.57 0.62
N GLU A 73 -3.66 -5.02 -0.63
CA GLU A 73 -2.85 -6.15 -1.13
C GLU A 73 -1.35 -5.84 -1.08
N ALA A 74 -0.95 -4.59 -1.34
CA ALA A 74 0.45 -4.18 -1.19
C ALA A 74 0.95 -4.29 0.26
N ILE A 75 0.12 -3.95 1.24
CA ILE A 75 0.45 -4.10 2.66
C ILE A 75 0.49 -5.59 3.05
N GLU A 76 -0.50 -6.37 2.62
CA GLU A 76 -0.56 -7.82 2.88
C GLU A 76 0.58 -8.58 2.21
N TRP A 77 1.05 -8.12 1.06
CA TRP A 77 2.26 -8.63 0.43
C TRP A 77 3.50 -8.45 1.33
N VAL A 78 3.69 -7.27 1.92
CA VAL A 78 4.80 -7.05 2.87
C VAL A 78 4.63 -7.87 4.15
N ARG A 79 3.41 -8.02 4.65
CA ARG A 79 3.13 -8.87 5.83
C ARG A 79 3.46 -10.35 5.60
N ARG A 80 3.25 -10.83 4.38
CA ARG A 80 3.60 -12.20 3.94
C ARG A 80 5.06 -12.34 3.52
N TRP A 81 5.83 -11.25 3.49
CA TRP A 81 7.24 -11.32 3.18
C TRP A 81 7.96 -12.23 4.19
N PRO A 82 8.91 -13.06 3.75
CA PRO A 82 9.65 -13.94 4.65
C PRO A 82 10.17 -13.20 5.90
N ARG A 83 9.88 -13.79 7.05
CA ARG A 83 10.40 -13.37 8.34
C ARG A 83 11.46 -14.34 8.82
#